data_AF-A0A497PVR5-F1
#
_entry.id   AF-A0A497PVR5-F1
#
_cell.length_a   1.000
_cell.length_b   1.000
_cell.length_c   1.000
_cell.angle_alpha   90.00
_cell.angle_beta   90.00
_cell.angle_gamma   90.00
#
_symmetry.space_group_name_H-M   'P 1'
#
loop_
_entity.id
_entity.type
_entity.pdbx_description
1 polymer ?
#
loop_
_entity_poly.entity_id
_entity_poly.type
_entity_poly.pdbx_seq_one_letter_code
_entity_poly.pdbx_strand_id
1 'polypeptide(L)'
;MERRLLYLTLLILGILTLSSFYLSWSVDRGMGEITIERRVIEPEPGHQVSFLVYQPRTANHYQPMPIVLTIHGLAGSKERMYAFNIELARRNFTVVSVDLPGHGDSPLPFQPDQYHSMAEDAYAALRFVQNTWPQVDNEAYGVLSHSLGLRVAVELQDFTIAPLAYVTVGDVGQTDEGGYVDLPGNLLMALGESDEMIPASTALDAIRYVTGNASAEAGVTYGSFTTETAYKLAFAQTNHLFEATDPTIVSESVAWLVQGVQGGNHLQHTLDPMSQIFSFKTAGMMGGTLSLLASVLPFMALIYSFIPKRMRPRRIPSDSPSLSASRRVVYGSLLGALPIAVYAITSSVGLELENSGMALLDSMFATGLGLFYILTAVGMALTLYALLGRDVFGAALATVGIGRSNLADNFKDIVKGLFLAGVTVAWFMTFLSLCGLEEWMQPWISLCFLRWPVWQRGVNTIVMAGLAIPYLVMDSTMMRGILLVNRDSGDLPSRIKDIALVFVGKFAVMAVLALAFSFGTAALGILTVRVTLLGLLLLLFLVINLLVTAISIWTIVDVENTWPAMFVGAFLLALVAISSVPLI
;
A
#
# COMPACT_ATOMS: atom_id res chain seq x y z
N MET A 1 -12.48 -3.65 30.48
CA MET A 1 -11.02 -3.71 30.77
C MET A 1 -10.65 -2.74 31.89
N GLU A 2 -9.72 -3.11 32.78
CA GLU A 2 -9.20 -2.19 33.79
C GLU A 2 -8.38 -1.08 33.14
N ARG A 3 -8.57 0.17 33.58
CA ARG A 3 -7.86 1.34 33.02
C ARG A 3 -6.34 1.19 33.12
N ARG A 4 -5.83 0.59 34.19
CA ARG A 4 -4.38 0.35 34.40
C ARG A 4 -3.78 -0.49 33.27
N LEU A 5 -4.48 -1.55 32.86
CA LEU A 5 -4.06 -2.39 31.75
C LEU A 5 -4.10 -1.62 30.42
N LEU A 6 -5.15 -0.83 30.17
CA LEU A 6 -5.26 -0.02 28.96
C LEU A 6 -4.12 1.00 28.84
N TYR A 7 -3.76 1.68 29.93
CA TYR A 7 -2.60 2.58 29.93
C TYR A 7 -1.30 1.85 29.66
N LEU A 8 -1.07 0.70 30.30
CA LEU A 8 0.14 -0.08 30.09
C LEU A 8 0.23 -0.57 28.64
N THR A 9 -0.87 -1.07 28.07
CA THR A 9 -0.94 -1.47 26.66
C THR A 9 -0.63 -0.31 25.73
N LEU A 10 -1.26 0.86 25.94
CA LEU A 10 -1.01 2.04 25.12
C LEU A 10 0.41 2.58 25.27
N LEU A 11 0.99 2.51 26.46
CA LEU A 11 2.39 2.87 26.70
C LEU A 11 3.33 1.95 25.91
N ILE A 12 3.13 0.64 25.99
CA ILE A 12 3.92 -0.35 25.26
C ILE A 12 3.79 -0.12 23.75
N LEU A 13 2.56 -0.02 23.24
CA LEU A 13 2.31 0.22 21.82
C LEU A 13 2.88 1.57 21.35
N GLY A 14 2.78 2.62 22.17
CA GLY A 14 3.38 3.92 21.88
C GLY A 14 4.91 3.86 21.82
N ILE A 15 5.57 3.15 22.74
CA ILE A 15 7.02 2.92 22.70
C ILE A 15 7.40 2.13 21.45
N LEU A 16 6.67 1.05 21.13
CA LEU A 16 6.92 0.26 19.93
C LEU A 16 6.77 1.12 18.67
N THR A 17 5.68 1.86 18.53
CA THR A 17 5.45 2.78 17.41
C THR A 17 6.58 3.81 17.28
N LEU A 18 6.94 4.53 18.36
CA LEU A 18 7.97 5.56 18.32
C LEU A 18 9.39 4.99 18.07
N SER A 19 9.73 3.85 18.67
CA SER A 19 11.03 3.20 18.45
C SER A 19 11.16 2.64 17.03
N SER A 20 10.09 2.07 16.48
CA SER A 20 9.98 1.67 15.08
C SER A 20 10.14 2.85 14.12
N PHE A 21 9.53 3.99 14.45
CA PHE A 21 9.67 5.22 13.66
C PHE A 21 11.13 5.70 13.67
N TYR A 22 11.74 5.78 14.85
CA TYR A 22 13.14 6.17 14.99
C TYR A 22 14.09 5.23 14.23
N LEU A 23 13.85 3.92 14.26
CA LEU A 23 14.64 2.95 13.50
C LEU A 23 14.53 3.21 11.99
N SER A 24 13.30 3.34 11.47
CA SER A 24 13.05 3.64 10.06
C SER A 24 13.73 4.94 9.61
N TRP A 25 13.55 6.00 10.40
CA TRP A 25 14.16 7.32 10.19
C TRP A 25 15.70 7.27 10.20
N SER A 26 16.30 6.49 11.10
CA SER A 26 17.75 6.36 11.20
C SER A 26 18.33 5.62 10.00
N VAL A 27 17.67 4.53 9.60
CA VAL A 27 18.08 3.70 8.46
C VAL A 27 17.95 4.46 7.14
N ASP A 28 16.89 5.25 6.96
CA ASP A 28 16.74 6.13 5.79
C ASP A 28 17.99 6.99 5.57
N ARG A 29 18.56 7.50 6.66
CA ARG A 29 19.78 8.33 6.62
C ARG A 29 21.07 7.53 6.64
N GLY A 30 21.07 6.25 6.25
CA GLY A 30 22.31 5.48 6.29
C GLY A 30 22.89 5.35 7.70
N MET A 31 22.05 5.31 8.73
CA MET A 31 22.48 5.42 10.14
C MET A 31 23.29 6.69 10.46
N GLY A 32 23.02 7.78 9.73
CA GLY A 32 23.67 9.07 9.89
C GLY A 32 24.60 9.45 8.73
N GLU A 33 24.93 8.51 7.84
CA GLU A 33 25.82 8.71 6.67
C GLU A 33 25.20 9.59 5.57
N ILE A 34 23.87 9.67 5.50
CA ILE A 34 23.11 10.29 4.40
C ILE A 34 22.30 11.49 4.90
N THR A 35 22.25 12.55 4.11
CA THR A 35 21.23 13.62 4.15
C THR A 35 20.16 13.36 3.12
N ILE A 36 18.92 13.66 3.47
CA ILE A 36 17.80 13.53 2.53
C ILE A 36 17.05 14.85 2.51
N GLU A 37 16.87 15.40 1.32
CA GLU A 37 16.11 16.61 1.09
C GLU A 37 14.87 16.31 0.26
N ARG A 38 13.74 16.85 0.68
CA ARG A 38 12.52 16.88 -0.13
C ARG A 38 12.53 18.15 -0.97
N ARG A 39 12.21 18.03 -2.24
CA ARG A 39 12.12 19.16 -3.16
C ARG A 39 10.85 19.03 -3.99
N VAL A 40 10.31 20.19 -4.35
CA VAL A 40 9.23 20.32 -5.32
C VAL A 40 9.72 21.33 -6.33
N ILE A 41 9.60 20.99 -7.60
CA ILE A 41 9.80 21.93 -8.71
C ILE A 41 8.51 22.07 -9.48
N GLU A 42 8.44 23.12 -10.28
CA GLU A 42 7.31 23.41 -11.16
C GLU A 42 7.90 23.72 -12.54
N PRO A 43 8.22 22.69 -13.36
CA PRO A 43 8.85 22.88 -14.66
C PRO A 43 7.98 23.73 -15.60
N GLU A 44 6.66 23.56 -15.47
CA GLU A 44 5.65 24.38 -16.12
C GLU A 44 4.63 24.90 -15.10
N PRO A 45 4.00 26.07 -15.32
CA PRO A 45 3.01 26.62 -14.39
C PRO A 45 1.87 25.62 -14.11
N GLY A 46 1.68 25.27 -12.84
CA GLY A 46 0.70 24.29 -12.36
C GLY A 46 1.16 22.84 -12.39
N HIS A 47 2.36 22.55 -12.90
CA HIS A 47 2.91 21.21 -13.06
C HIS A 47 3.93 20.91 -11.97
N GLN A 48 3.46 20.51 -10.78
CA GLN A 48 4.35 20.24 -9.66
C GLN A 48 4.92 18.82 -9.71
N VAL A 49 6.25 18.72 -9.62
CA VAL A 49 7.00 17.47 -9.53
C VAL A 49 7.69 17.40 -8.16
N SER A 50 7.27 16.43 -7.34
CA SER A 50 7.82 16.18 -6.02
C SER A 50 8.88 15.08 -6.06
N PHE A 51 10.02 15.30 -5.40
CA PHE A 51 11.12 14.33 -5.36
C PHE A 51 11.92 14.39 -4.05
N LEU A 52 12.70 13.33 -3.80
CA LEU A 52 13.67 13.22 -2.73
C LEU A 52 15.08 13.21 -3.30
N VAL A 53 16.01 13.85 -2.61
CA VAL A 53 17.44 13.85 -2.93
C VAL A 53 18.19 13.22 -1.76
N TYR A 54 18.75 12.03 -1.96
CA TYR A 54 19.61 11.36 -0.98
C TYR A 54 21.07 11.68 -1.32
N GLN A 55 21.81 12.20 -0.37
CA GLN A 55 23.22 12.60 -0.55
C GLN A 55 24.08 12.08 0.59
N PRO A 56 25.23 11.45 0.33
CA PRO A 56 26.17 11.13 1.37
C PRO A 56 26.74 12.41 1.99
N ARG A 57 26.84 12.45 3.33
CA ARG A 57 27.38 13.60 4.07
C ARG A 57 28.86 13.85 3.80
N THR A 58 29.59 12.77 3.56
CA THR A 58 31.04 12.79 3.28
C THR A 58 31.27 12.12 1.94
N ALA A 59 31.59 12.90 0.92
CA ALA A 59 32.05 12.37 -0.35
C ALA A 59 33.54 12.02 -0.20
N ASN A 60 33.85 10.76 0.14
CA ASN A 60 35.23 10.39 0.42
C ASN A 60 36.06 10.28 -0.87
N HIS A 61 35.47 9.88 -2.01
CA HIS A 61 36.23 9.48 -3.22
C HIS A 61 35.72 10.03 -4.56
N TYR A 62 34.56 10.70 -4.62
CA TYR A 62 33.98 11.19 -5.87
C TYR A 62 33.50 12.63 -5.73
N GLN A 63 34.22 13.56 -6.37
CA GLN A 63 33.73 14.91 -6.62
C GLN A 63 34.07 15.29 -8.07
N PRO A 64 33.08 15.67 -8.89
CA PRO A 64 31.65 15.69 -8.59
C PRO A 64 31.05 14.26 -8.46
N MET A 65 29.98 14.09 -7.66
CA MET A 65 29.30 12.81 -7.46
C MET A 65 28.30 12.52 -8.56
N PRO A 66 28.30 11.33 -9.18
CA PRO A 66 27.27 10.97 -10.16
C PRO A 66 25.90 10.84 -9.50
N ILE A 67 24.86 10.99 -10.32
CA ILE A 67 23.46 10.80 -9.88
C ILE A 67 22.95 9.40 -10.25
N VAL A 68 22.08 8.83 -9.43
CA VAL A 68 21.10 7.84 -9.90
C VAL A 68 19.70 8.42 -9.79
N LEU A 69 18.96 8.42 -10.90
CA LEU A 69 17.54 8.74 -10.94
C LEU A 69 16.73 7.47 -10.68
N THR A 70 15.91 7.44 -9.65
CA THR A 70 15.03 6.30 -9.35
C THR A 70 13.58 6.60 -9.67
N ILE A 71 12.96 5.70 -10.44
CA ILE A 71 11.62 5.83 -10.98
C ILE A 71 10.77 4.65 -10.51
N HIS A 72 9.67 4.93 -9.81
CA HIS A 72 8.82 3.91 -9.22
C HIS A 72 7.78 3.33 -10.20
N GLY A 73 7.17 2.20 -9.84
CA GLY A 73 6.06 1.59 -10.60
C GLY A 73 4.68 2.18 -10.27
N LEU A 74 3.61 1.60 -10.82
CA LEU A 74 2.24 2.12 -10.72
C LEU A 74 1.66 2.19 -9.29
N ALA A 75 2.04 1.28 -8.40
CA ALA A 75 1.68 1.35 -6.97
C ALA A 75 2.77 2.07 -6.15
N GLY A 76 3.67 2.78 -6.80
CA GLY A 76 4.88 3.35 -6.22
C GLY A 76 4.72 4.78 -5.70
N SER A 77 5.82 5.27 -5.14
CA SER A 77 6.11 6.68 -4.88
C SER A 77 7.62 6.79 -4.65
N LYS A 78 8.18 8.00 -4.64
CA LYS A 78 9.60 8.24 -4.32
C LYS A 78 10.04 7.60 -3.00
N GLU A 79 9.15 7.53 -2.00
CA GLU A 79 9.47 6.89 -0.72
C GLU A 79 9.52 5.35 -0.79
N ARG A 80 8.86 4.72 -1.76
CA ARG A 80 8.82 3.25 -1.91
C ARG A 80 10.07 2.68 -2.58
N MET A 81 10.90 3.51 -3.22
CA MET A 81 12.21 3.11 -3.76
C MET A 81 13.33 3.09 -2.70
N TYR A 82 12.98 3.16 -1.41
CA TYR A 82 13.92 3.37 -0.30
C TYR A 82 15.08 2.37 -0.27
N ALA A 83 14.85 1.10 -0.62
CA ALA A 83 15.90 0.08 -0.57
C ALA A 83 17.06 0.45 -1.51
N PHE A 84 16.74 0.81 -2.76
CA PHE A 84 17.73 1.29 -3.72
C PHE A 84 18.29 2.66 -3.32
N ASN A 85 17.43 3.60 -2.93
CA ASN A 85 17.84 4.97 -2.62
C ASN A 85 18.88 5.03 -1.49
N ILE A 86 18.66 4.26 -0.40
CA ILE A 86 19.57 4.19 0.73
C ILE A 86 20.89 3.54 0.30
N GLU A 87 20.83 2.37 -0.36
CA GLU A 87 22.03 1.60 -0.65
C GLU A 87 22.91 2.22 -1.73
N LEU A 88 22.33 2.91 -2.71
CA LEU A 88 23.07 3.68 -3.71
C LEU A 88 23.72 4.91 -3.08
N ALA A 89 23.01 5.66 -2.24
CA ALA A 89 23.57 6.84 -1.57
C ALA A 89 24.74 6.49 -0.63
N ARG A 90 24.68 5.32 0.04
CA ARG A 90 25.80 4.78 0.85
C ARG A 90 27.02 4.36 0.00
N ARG A 91 26.90 4.31 -1.32
CA ARG A 91 27.95 3.92 -2.27
C ARG A 91 28.29 5.06 -3.24
N ASN A 92 28.31 6.27 -2.70
CA ASN A 92 28.80 7.50 -3.35
C ASN A 92 27.97 7.96 -4.56
N PHE A 93 26.67 7.68 -4.57
CA PHE A 93 25.74 8.35 -5.48
C PHE A 93 24.99 9.48 -4.77
N THR A 94 24.71 10.55 -5.49
CA THR A 94 23.50 11.34 -5.19
C THR A 94 22.32 10.60 -5.80
N VAL A 95 21.24 10.38 -5.06
CA VAL A 95 20.05 9.70 -5.60
C VAL A 95 18.89 10.66 -5.67
N VAL A 96 18.30 10.81 -6.85
CA VAL A 96 17.09 11.60 -7.07
C VAL A 96 15.94 10.62 -7.26
N SER A 97 14.98 10.60 -6.33
CA SER A 97 13.82 9.71 -6.38
C SER A 97 12.55 10.53 -6.59
N VAL A 98 11.88 10.30 -7.71
CA VAL A 98 10.78 11.17 -8.19
C VAL A 98 9.41 10.54 -7.97
N ASP A 99 8.41 11.36 -7.68
CA ASP A 99 7.01 10.95 -7.81
C ASP A 99 6.54 11.24 -9.24
N LEU A 100 6.09 10.19 -9.94
CA LEU A 100 5.38 10.34 -11.20
C LEU A 100 4.05 11.09 -11.01
N PRO A 101 3.48 11.71 -12.07
CA PRO A 101 2.15 12.30 -12.03
C PRO A 101 1.14 11.39 -11.33
N GLY A 102 0.39 11.94 -10.40
CA GLY A 102 -0.70 11.31 -9.66
C GLY A 102 -0.21 10.49 -8.47
N HIS A 103 1.10 10.27 -8.35
CA HIS A 103 1.70 9.45 -7.32
C HIS A 103 2.31 10.31 -6.21
N GLY A 104 2.42 9.69 -5.03
CA GLY A 104 2.96 10.34 -3.84
C GLY A 104 2.37 11.73 -3.59
N ASP A 105 3.21 12.76 -3.68
CA ASP A 105 2.85 14.16 -3.46
C ASP A 105 2.79 14.99 -4.76
N SER A 106 3.04 14.40 -5.93
CA SER A 106 2.84 15.07 -7.23
C SER A 106 1.33 15.11 -7.55
N PRO A 107 0.70 16.29 -7.60
CA PRO A 107 -0.76 16.42 -7.68
C PRO A 107 -1.32 16.30 -9.10
N LEU A 108 -0.48 16.40 -10.13
CA LEU A 108 -0.90 16.28 -11.53
C LEU A 108 -1.55 14.91 -11.76
N PRO A 109 -2.69 14.77 -12.43
CA PRO A 109 -3.30 13.46 -12.66
C PRO A 109 -2.40 12.50 -13.44
N PHE A 110 -2.42 11.22 -13.07
CA PHE A 110 -1.76 10.16 -13.82
C PHE A 110 -2.52 9.89 -15.12
N GLN A 111 -1.85 10.03 -16.25
CA GLN A 111 -2.41 9.68 -17.55
C GLN A 111 -1.72 8.42 -18.08
N PRO A 112 -2.45 7.31 -18.30
CA PRO A 112 -1.87 6.12 -18.89
C PRO A 112 -1.17 6.44 -20.22
N ASP A 113 -0.07 5.75 -20.49
CA ASP A 113 0.67 5.79 -21.75
C ASP A 113 1.35 7.12 -22.11
N GLN A 114 1.34 8.13 -21.23
CA GLN A 114 2.12 9.36 -21.38
C GLN A 114 3.54 9.25 -20.82
N TYR A 115 4.26 8.19 -21.19
CA TYR A 115 5.59 7.88 -20.65
C TYR A 115 6.62 8.98 -20.93
N HIS A 116 6.55 9.61 -22.10
CA HIS A 116 7.44 10.71 -22.47
C HIS A 116 7.29 11.91 -21.52
N SER A 117 6.06 12.36 -21.26
CA SER A 117 5.82 13.48 -20.34
C SER A 117 6.25 13.15 -18.90
N MET A 118 6.03 11.90 -18.47
CA MET A 118 6.57 11.43 -17.18
C MET A 118 8.10 11.45 -17.13
N ALA A 119 8.76 11.19 -18.27
CA ALA A 119 10.21 11.25 -18.39
C ALA A 119 10.72 12.69 -18.37
N GLU A 120 9.99 13.63 -18.99
CA GLU A 120 10.27 15.07 -18.90
C GLU A 120 10.24 15.55 -17.44
N ASP A 121 9.28 15.11 -16.64
CA ASP A 121 9.20 15.42 -15.20
C ASP A 121 10.39 14.86 -14.42
N ALA A 122 10.68 13.57 -14.62
CA ALA A 122 11.77 12.89 -13.95
C ALA A 122 13.12 13.54 -14.32
N TYR A 123 13.29 13.91 -15.59
CA TYR A 123 14.46 14.60 -16.10
C TYR A 123 14.56 16.03 -15.55
N ALA A 124 13.46 16.77 -15.45
CA ALA A 124 13.46 18.11 -14.87
C ALA A 124 13.94 18.10 -13.41
N ALA A 125 13.52 17.11 -12.62
CA ALA A 125 14.00 16.91 -11.25
C ALA A 125 15.50 16.61 -11.20
N LEU A 126 16.00 15.73 -12.07
CA LEU A 126 17.42 15.44 -12.25
C LEU A 126 18.21 16.71 -12.58
N ARG A 127 17.80 17.44 -13.63
CA ARG A 127 18.45 18.67 -14.11
C ARG A 127 18.46 19.76 -13.05
N PHE A 128 17.39 19.89 -12.28
CA PHE A 128 17.33 20.83 -11.15
C PHE A 128 18.45 20.54 -10.14
N VAL A 129 18.63 19.27 -9.76
CA VAL A 129 19.69 18.87 -8.81
C VAL A 129 21.07 19.12 -9.40
N GLN A 130 21.32 18.70 -10.65
CA GLN A 130 22.60 18.93 -11.34
C GLN A 130 22.96 20.42 -11.45
N ASN A 131 21.97 21.27 -11.73
CA ASN A 131 22.19 22.72 -11.88
C ASN A 131 22.34 23.46 -10.54
N THR A 132 21.84 22.88 -9.44
CA THR A 132 21.77 23.57 -8.14
C THR A 132 22.83 23.08 -7.14
N TRP A 133 23.27 21.82 -7.22
CA TRP A 133 24.27 21.23 -6.31
C TRP A 133 25.64 21.12 -6.99
N PRO A 134 26.63 21.98 -6.66
CA PRO A 134 27.93 22.00 -7.33
C PRO A 134 28.79 20.74 -7.09
N GLN A 135 28.47 19.96 -6.06
CA GLN A 135 29.16 18.71 -5.74
C GLN A 135 28.67 17.51 -6.56
N VAL A 136 27.73 17.72 -7.49
CA VAL A 136 27.08 16.68 -8.27
C VAL A 136 27.49 16.80 -9.74
N ASP A 137 27.63 15.66 -10.41
CA ASP A 137 28.06 15.60 -11.80
C ASP A 137 26.89 16.01 -12.72
N ASN A 138 27.16 16.96 -13.62
CA ASN A 138 26.15 17.51 -14.51
C ASN A 138 25.96 16.70 -15.81
N GLU A 139 26.83 15.71 -16.06
CA GLU A 139 26.85 14.89 -17.28
C GLU A 139 26.78 13.38 -16.99
N ALA A 140 27.13 12.93 -15.79
CA ALA A 140 27.10 11.50 -15.44
C ALA A 140 25.92 11.13 -14.52
N TYR A 141 25.00 10.32 -15.04
CA TYR A 141 23.96 9.68 -14.24
C TYR A 141 23.57 8.29 -14.75
N GLY A 142 22.98 7.49 -13.87
CA GLY A 142 22.30 6.25 -14.22
C GLY A 142 20.82 6.29 -13.83
N VAL A 143 20.06 5.29 -14.30
CA VAL A 143 18.63 5.17 -14.00
C VAL A 143 18.33 3.81 -13.37
N LEU A 144 17.50 3.81 -12.33
CA LEU A 144 16.91 2.60 -11.77
C LEU A 144 15.39 2.72 -11.77
N SER A 145 14.73 1.77 -12.42
CA SER A 145 13.28 1.75 -12.55
C SER A 145 12.66 0.49 -11.96
N HIS A 146 11.40 0.59 -11.53
CA HIS A 146 10.59 -0.55 -11.12
C HIS A 146 9.29 -0.64 -11.91
N SER A 147 8.95 -1.81 -12.46
CA SER A 147 7.71 -2.10 -13.17
C SER A 147 7.44 -1.03 -14.25
N LEU A 148 6.29 -0.34 -14.19
CA LEU A 148 5.92 0.80 -15.05
C LEU A 148 7.05 1.83 -15.26
N GLY A 149 7.91 2.03 -14.25
CA GLY A 149 9.03 2.96 -14.32
C GLY A 149 9.99 2.68 -15.48
N LEU A 150 10.08 1.44 -15.99
CA LEU A 150 10.91 1.12 -17.16
C LEU A 150 10.43 1.87 -18.41
N ARG A 151 9.11 2.00 -18.59
CA ARG A 151 8.54 2.73 -19.73
C ARG A 151 8.96 4.19 -19.73
N VAL A 152 9.04 4.78 -18.54
CA VAL A 152 9.53 6.15 -18.35
C VAL A 152 11.06 6.21 -18.52
N ALA A 153 11.78 5.23 -18.00
CA ALA A 153 13.24 5.19 -18.06
C ALA A 153 13.77 5.09 -19.50
N VAL A 154 13.12 4.29 -20.36
CA VAL A 154 13.50 4.12 -21.76
C VAL A 154 13.47 5.44 -22.53
N GLU A 155 12.47 6.29 -22.29
CA GLU A 155 12.34 7.60 -22.95
C GLU A 155 13.55 8.51 -22.69
N LEU A 156 14.23 8.35 -21.56
CA LEU A 156 15.39 9.18 -21.19
C LEU A 156 16.60 8.97 -22.10
N GLN A 157 16.65 7.91 -22.90
CA GLN A 157 17.77 7.66 -23.82
C GLN A 157 17.89 8.72 -24.92
N ASP A 158 16.78 9.36 -25.27
CA ASP A 158 16.70 10.38 -26.34
C ASP A 158 16.85 11.81 -25.82
N PHE A 159 17.08 11.99 -24.52
CA PHE A 159 17.21 13.30 -23.90
C PHE A 159 18.62 13.87 -24.08
N THR A 160 18.79 15.17 -23.80
CA THR A 160 20.06 15.90 -24.06
C THR A 160 21.28 15.24 -23.42
N ILE A 161 21.10 14.64 -22.25
CA ILE A 161 22.10 13.81 -21.60
C ILE A 161 21.42 12.48 -21.36
N ALA A 162 21.93 11.43 -21.99
CA ALA A 162 21.43 10.07 -21.81
C ALA A 162 22.04 9.42 -20.55
N PRO A 163 21.32 8.52 -19.86
CA PRO A 163 21.87 7.72 -18.78
C PRO A 163 23.02 6.81 -19.25
N LEU A 164 24.06 6.67 -18.42
CA LEU A 164 25.22 5.81 -18.67
C LEU A 164 24.94 4.32 -18.45
N ALA A 165 23.99 4.01 -17.57
CA ALA A 165 23.58 2.67 -17.24
C ALA A 165 22.15 2.63 -16.69
N TYR A 166 21.49 1.50 -16.94
CA TYR A 166 20.10 1.26 -16.57
C TYR A 166 19.97 0.00 -15.73
N VAL A 167 19.06 0.07 -14.77
CA VAL A 167 18.56 -1.09 -14.04
C VAL A 167 17.04 -1.06 -14.11
N THR A 168 16.44 -2.16 -14.54
CA THR A 168 15.01 -2.39 -14.45
C THR A 168 14.69 -3.52 -13.51
N VAL A 169 13.73 -3.29 -12.62
CA VAL A 169 13.25 -4.26 -11.64
C VAL A 169 11.79 -4.61 -11.94
N GLY A 170 11.50 -5.88 -12.18
CA GLY A 170 10.12 -6.35 -12.42
C GLY A 170 9.51 -5.95 -13.77
N ASP A 171 10.29 -5.49 -14.74
CA ASP A 171 9.84 -5.32 -16.13
C ASP A 171 11.01 -5.57 -17.08
N VAL A 172 10.72 -6.09 -18.26
CA VAL A 172 11.68 -6.41 -19.32
C VAL A 172 11.34 -5.73 -20.66
N GLY A 173 10.38 -4.80 -20.65
CA GLY A 173 10.04 -3.96 -21.81
C GLY A 173 9.09 -4.64 -22.80
N GLN A 174 8.55 -5.82 -22.49
CA GLN A 174 7.65 -6.54 -23.39
C GLN A 174 6.35 -5.75 -23.62
N THR A 175 6.00 -5.51 -24.88
CA THR A 175 4.76 -4.84 -25.31
C THR A 175 3.59 -5.81 -25.40
N ASP A 176 2.37 -5.29 -25.39
CA ASP A 176 1.15 -6.11 -25.56
C ASP A 176 1.11 -6.85 -26.91
N GLU A 177 1.83 -6.36 -27.93
CA GLU A 177 1.96 -7.00 -29.24
C GLU A 177 3.02 -8.13 -29.26
N GLY A 178 3.68 -8.38 -28.13
CA GLY A 178 4.70 -9.44 -27.97
C GLY A 178 6.10 -9.03 -28.40
N GLY A 179 6.30 -7.80 -28.89
CA GLY A 179 7.61 -7.19 -29.13
C GLY A 179 8.20 -6.57 -27.86
N TYR A 180 9.33 -5.88 -27.99
CA TYR A 180 9.94 -5.11 -26.90
C TYR A 180 9.97 -3.63 -27.28
N VAL A 181 9.92 -2.74 -26.28
CA VAL A 181 10.32 -1.34 -26.49
C VAL A 181 11.81 -1.28 -26.85
N ASP A 182 12.23 -0.14 -27.39
CA ASP A 182 13.64 0.10 -27.71
C ASP A 182 14.45 0.21 -26.42
N LEU A 183 15.04 -0.91 -25.99
CA LEU A 183 15.74 -1.01 -24.71
C LEU A 183 17.15 -0.42 -24.81
N PRO A 184 17.58 0.39 -23.83
CA PRO A 184 18.87 1.04 -23.88
C PRO A 184 20.02 0.06 -23.62
N GLY A 185 21.22 0.47 -24.06
CA GLY A 185 22.47 -0.17 -23.70
C GLY A 185 22.79 -0.09 -22.20
N ASN A 186 23.72 -0.92 -21.74
CA ASN A 186 24.13 -0.97 -20.32
C ASN A 186 22.96 -1.27 -19.37
N LEU A 187 22.14 -2.28 -19.71
CA LEU A 187 20.91 -2.62 -19.02
C LEU A 187 21.04 -3.91 -18.18
N LEU A 188 20.74 -3.79 -16.88
CA LEU A 188 20.41 -4.91 -16.01
C LEU A 188 18.90 -5.09 -15.93
N MET A 189 18.44 -6.30 -16.21
CA MET A 189 17.08 -6.77 -15.88
C MET A 189 17.16 -7.59 -14.59
N ALA A 190 16.53 -7.15 -13.50
CA ALA A 190 16.51 -7.86 -12.23
C ALA A 190 15.08 -8.25 -11.84
N LEU A 191 14.82 -9.55 -11.69
CA LEU A 191 13.47 -10.09 -11.52
C LEU A 191 13.41 -11.16 -10.42
N GLY A 192 12.22 -11.39 -9.89
CA GLY A 192 11.89 -12.54 -9.08
C GLY A 192 11.65 -13.77 -9.95
N GLU A 193 12.18 -14.92 -9.54
CA GLU A 193 11.88 -16.20 -10.22
C GLU A 193 10.40 -16.57 -10.16
N SER A 194 9.69 -16.07 -9.15
CA SER A 194 8.24 -16.25 -8.95
C SER A 194 7.44 -15.00 -9.31
N ASP A 195 7.97 -14.11 -10.14
CA ASP A 195 7.21 -12.95 -10.64
C ASP A 195 5.96 -13.44 -11.40
N GLU A 196 4.79 -13.08 -10.88
CA GLU A 196 3.50 -13.47 -11.42
C GLU A 196 3.11 -12.66 -12.65
N MET A 197 3.77 -11.53 -12.92
CA MET A 197 3.52 -10.66 -14.07
C MET A 197 4.49 -10.94 -15.21
N ILE A 198 5.77 -11.19 -14.90
CA ILE A 198 6.81 -11.46 -15.89
C ILE A 198 7.39 -12.86 -15.64
N PRO A 199 6.89 -13.90 -16.34
CA PRO A 199 7.43 -15.25 -16.20
C PRO A 199 8.93 -15.30 -16.52
N ALA A 200 9.67 -16.16 -15.80
CA ALA A 200 11.12 -16.32 -16.00
C ALA A 200 11.51 -16.63 -17.48
N SER A 201 10.65 -17.35 -18.21
CA SER A 201 10.85 -17.59 -19.65
C SER A 201 10.81 -16.30 -20.48
N THR A 202 9.88 -15.40 -20.19
CA THR A 202 9.78 -14.09 -20.85
C THR A 202 11.02 -13.25 -20.60
N ALA A 203 11.52 -13.24 -19.36
CA ALA A 203 12.75 -12.53 -19.04
C ALA A 203 13.98 -13.14 -19.73
N LEU A 204 14.04 -14.47 -19.84
CA LEU A 204 15.07 -15.16 -20.62
C LEU A 204 15.01 -14.81 -22.12
N ASP A 205 13.81 -14.69 -22.67
CA ASP A 205 13.65 -14.28 -24.07
C ASP A 205 14.06 -12.82 -24.27
N ALA A 206 13.80 -11.94 -23.30
CA ALA A 206 14.23 -10.54 -23.32
C ALA A 206 15.76 -10.41 -23.34
N ILE A 207 16.48 -11.12 -22.47
CA ILE A 207 17.95 -11.07 -22.47
C ILE A 207 18.54 -11.63 -23.76
N ARG A 208 17.96 -12.69 -24.34
CA ARG A 208 18.38 -13.24 -25.64
C ARG A 208 18.13 -12.26 -26.78
N TYR A 209 17.02 -11.53 -26.72
CA TYR A 209 16.67 -10.50 -27.69
C TYR A 209 17.69 -9.36 -27.67
N VAL A 210 17.92 -8.71 -26.53
CA VAL A 210 18.80 -7.53 -26.44
C VAL A 210 20.27 -7.87 -26.70
N THR A 211 20.70 -9.10 -26.37
CA THR A 211 22.08 -9.55 -26.64
C THR A 211 22.27 -10.08 -28.06
N GLY A 212 21.19 -10.37 -28.79
CA GLY A 212 21.24 -11.13 -30.03
C GLY A 212 21.78 -12.56 -29.87
N ASN A 213 21.85 -13.08 -28.63
CA ASN A 213 22.42 -14.39 -28.31
C ASN A 213 21.32 -15.34 -27.82
N ALA A 214 20.91 -16.28 -28.66
CA ALA A 214 19.88 -17.28 -28.33
C ALA A 214 20.26 -18.20 -27.16
N SER A 215 21.55 -18.29 -26.81
CA SER A 215 22.06 -19.04 -25.67
C SER A 215 22.37 -18.15 -24.46
N ALA A 216 21.85 -16.92 -24.41
CA ALA A 216 22.00 -16.08 -23.24
C ALA A 216 21.31 -16.71 -22.01
N GLU A 217 21.98 -16.62 -20.87
CA GLU A 217 21.59 -17.19 -19.57
C GLU A 217 21.57 -16.10 -18.49
N ALA A 218 20.76 -16.30 -17.45
CA ALA A 218 20.75 -15.44 -16.29
C ALA A 218 22.07 -15.53 -15.49
N GLY A 219 22.44 -14.45 -14.81
CA GLY A 219 23.66 -14.34 -14.01
C GLY A 219 24.92 -13.99 -14.80
N VAL A 220 24.88 -14.03 -16.14
CA VAL A 220 26.02 -13.71 -17.01
C VAL A 220 25.89 -12.28 -17.55
N THR A 221 26.99 -11.52 -17.46
CA THR A 221 27.11 -10.22 -18.13
C THR A 221 27.61 -10.42 -19.56
N TYR A 222 26.84 -9.97 -20.54
CA TYR A 222 27.21 -9.95 -21.95
C TYR A 222 27.63 -8.53 -22.36
N GLY A 223 28.50 -8.42 -23.38
CA GLY A 223 28.96 -7.14 -23.92
C GLY A 223 29.91 -6.35 -23.00
N SER A 224 29.98 -5.03 -23.17
CA SER A 224 30.87 -4.15 -22.40
C SER A 224 30.22 -2.81 -22.06
N PHE A 225 30.43 -2.33 -20.84
CA PHE A 225 29.97 -1.03 -20.37
C PHE A 225 30.54 0.12 -21.22
N THR A 226 31.80 -0.02 -21.66
CA THR A 226 32.51 1.02 -22.44
C THR A 226 32.00 1.17 -23.86
N THR A 227 31.34 0.14 -24.40
CA THR A 227 30.74 0.17 -25.74
C THR A 227 29.22 0.25 -25.67
N GLU A 228 28.66 0.51 -24.48
CA GLU A 228 27.21 0.60 -24.25
C GLU A 228 26.43 -0.64 -24.68
N THR A 229 27.06 -1.81 -24.59
CA THR A 229 26.44 -3.09 -24.96
C THR A 229 26.39 -4.07 -23.79
N ALA A 230 26.60 -3.59 -22.55
CA ALA A 230 26.50 -4.46 -21.39
C ALA A 230 25.05 -4.84 -21.12
N TYR A 231 24.76 -6.14 -21.02
CA TYR A 231 23.44 -6.65 -20.64
C TYR A 231 23.57 -7.78 -19.63
N LYS A 232 22.69 -7.80 -18.63
CA LYS A 232 22.58 -8.89 -17.67
C LYS A 232 21.13 -9.12 -17.28
N LEU A 233 20.76 -10.39 -17.11
CA LEU A 233 19.55 -10.80 -16.41
C LEU A 233 19.93 -11.37 -15.05
N ALA A 234 19.36 -10.86 -13.96
CA ALA A 234 19.54 -11.36 -12.61
C ALA A 234 18.20 -11.85 -12.04
N PHE A 235 18.24 -12.99 -11.36
CA PHE A 235 17.09 -13.56 -10.67
C PHE A 235 17.30 -13.61 -9.16
N ALA A 236 16.21 -13.48 -8.42
CA ALA A 236 16.15 -13.73 -6.99
C ALA A 236 14.93 -14.58 -6.61
N GLN A 237 14.99 -15.24 -5.45
CA GLN A 237 13.90 -16.09 -4.92
C GLN A 237 12.80 -15.22 -4.30
N THR A 238 12.11 -14.46 -5.15
CA THR A 238 11.09 -13.47 -4.77
C THR A 238 10.02 -13.40 -5.86
N ASN A 239 9.03 -12.55 -5.65
CA ASN A 239 7.96 -12.25 -6.60
C ASN A 239 7.81 -10.75 -6.82
N HIS A 240 6.96 -10.36 -7.77
CA HIS A 240 6.83 -8.98 -8.24
C HIS A 240 6.62 -7.96 -7.11
N LEU A 241 5.87 -8.34 -6.07
CA LEU A 241 5.56 -7.46 -4.94
C LEU A 241 6.79 -7.10 -4.11
N PHE A 242 7.73 -8.04 -3.95
CA PHE A 242 8.85 -7.91 -3.01
C PHE A 242 10.19 -7.61 -3.69
N GLU A 243 10.27 -7.66 -5.03
CA GLU A 243 11.50 -7.42 -5.81
C GLU A 243 12.19 -6.10 -5.46
N ALA A 244 11.42 -5.00 -5.33
CA ALA A 244 11.96 -3.69 -4.97
C ALA A 244 12.59 -3.64 -3.57
N THR A 245 12.44 -4.70 -2.78
CA THR A 245 12.98 -4.84 -1.42
C THR A 245 13.73 -6.16 -1.24
N ASP A 246 14.03 -6.88 -2.32
CA ASP A 246 14.80 -8.12 -2.25
C ASP A 246 16.30 -7.81 -2.14
N PRO A 247 17.02 -8.36 -1.13
CA PRO A 247 18.44 -8.07 -0.94
C PRO A 247 19.34 -8.44 -2.13
N THR A 248 19.01 -9.50 -2.86
CA THR A 248 19.79 -9.95 -4.03
C THR A 248 19.61 -8.98 -5.18
N ILE A 249 18.36 -8.60 -5.49
CA ILE A 249 18.05 -7.60 -6.51
C ILE A 249 18.69 -6.26 -6.18
N VAL A 250 18.59 -5.80 -4.92
CA VAL A 250 19.23 -4.54 -4.50
C VAL A 250 20.73 -4.60 -4.66
N SER A 251 21.37 -5.71 -4.29
CA SER A 251 22.81 -5.92 -4.46
C SER A 251 23.24 -5.86 -5.91
N GLU A 252 22.55 -6.61 -6.79
CA GLU A 252 22.84 -6.66 -8.22
C GLU A 252 22.65 -5.28 -8.88
N SER A 253 21.56 -4.59 -8.53
CA SER A 253 21.24 -3.25 -9.02
C SER A 253 22.32 -2.23 -8.64
N VAL A 254 22.71 -2.24 -7.36
CA VAL A 254 23.79 -1.40 -6.83
C VAL A 254 25.10 -1.71 -7.54
N ALA A 255 25.44 -3.00 -7.67
CA ALA A 255 26.69 -3.41 -8.28
C ALA A 255 26.78 -3.01 -9.76
N TRP A 256 25.67 -3.11 -10.48
CA TRP A 256 25.57 -2.72 -11.88
C TRP A 256 25.75 -1.21 -12.06
N LEU A 257 25.05 -0.40 -11.26
CA LEU A 257 25.15 1.05 -11.35
C LEU A 257 26.53 1.57 -10.94
N VAL A 258 27.16 0.99 -9.91
CA VAL A 258 28.55 1.33 -9.59
C VAL A 258 29.46 1.06 -10.80
N GLN A 259 29.35 -0.10 -11.44
CA GLN A 259 30.20 -0.44 -12.59
C GLN A 259 29.91 0.42 -13.83
N GLY A 260 28.64 0.65 -14.15
CA GLY A 260 28.23 1.35 -15.36
C GLY A 260 28.34 2.88 -15.27
N VAL A 261 28.14 3.46 -14.08
CA VAL A 261 28.13 4.92 -13.89
C VAL A 261 29.43 5.42 -13.27
N GLN A 262 29.96 4.75 -12.24
CA GLN A 262 31.23 5.14 -11.63
C GLN A 262 32.43 4.51 -12.36
N GLY A 263 32.29 3.30 -12.89
CA GLY A 263 33.31 2.56 -13.65
C GLY A 263 33.66 1.21 -13.03
N GLY A 264 34.09 0.24 -13.85
CA GLY A 264 34.20 -1.18 -13.47
C GLY A 264 35.11 -1.51 -12.27
N ASN A 265 36.17 -0.74 -12.02
CA ASN A 265 37.07 -0.99 -10.88
C ASN A 265 36.55 -0.43 -9.55
N HIS A 266 35.47 0.35 -9.58
CA HIS A 266 35.04 1.15 -8.43
C HIS A 266 34.22 0.40 -7.39
N LEU A 267 33.75 -0.80 -7.69
CA LEU A 267 33.19 -1.68 -6.67
C LEU A 267 34.14 -1.87 -5.48
N GLN A 268 35.45 -1.97 -5.75
CA GLN A 268 36.48 -2.15 -4.73
C GLN A 268 36.67 -0.90 -3.84
N HIS A 269 36.15 0.25 -4.26
CA HIS A 269 36.23 1.54 -3.58
C HIS A 269 34.91 1.93 -2.90
N THR A 270 33.91 1.05 -2.93
CA THR A 270 32.61 1.23 -2.29
C THR A 270 32.37 0.15 -1.24
N LEU A 271 31.31 0.32 -0.44
CA LEU A 271 30.84 -0.77 0.42
C LEU A 271 30.41 -1.96 -0.43
N ASP A 272 30.74 -3.17 0.03
CA ASP A 272 30.23 -4.41 -0.56
C ASP A 272 28.71 -4.28 -0.83
N PRO A 273 28.22 -4.46 -2.08
CA PRO A 273 26.79 -4.38 -2.41
C PRO A 273 25.85 -5.22 -1.53
N MET A 274 26.36 -6.29 -0.91
CA MET A 274 25.60 -7.12 0.04
C MET A 274 25.54 -6.53 1.47
N SER A 275 26.38 -5.54 1.80
CA SER A 275 26.36 -4.84 3.09
C SER A 275 25.22 -3.81 3.16
N GLN A 276 24.00 -4.32 3.29
CA GLN A 276 22.76 -3.56 3.23
C GLN A 276 22.15 -3.33 4.62
N ILE A 277 21.44 -2.22 4.79
CA ILE A 277 20.77 -1.84 6.02
C ILE A 277 19.26 -1.58 5.83
N PHE A 278 18.78 -1.45 4.60
CA PHE A 278 17.38 -1.06 4.33
C PHE A 278 16.34 -2.00 4.96
N SER A 279 16.68 -3.28 5.18
CA SER A 279 15.79 -4.27 5.81
C SER A 279 15.37 -3.88 7.23
N PHE A 280 16.24 -3.16 7.95
CA PHE A 280 15.89 -2.59 9.26
C PHE A 280 14.81 -1.51 9.15
N LYS A 281 14.78 -0.74 8.05
CA LYS A 281 13.68 0.18 7.76
C LYS A 281 12.40 -0.60 7.48
N THR A 282 12.45 -1.67 6.69
CA THR A 282 11.27 -2.53 6.44
C THR A 282 10.68 -3.06 7.75
N ALA A 283 11.53 -3.57 8.65
CA ALA A 283 11.11 -4.04 9.97
C ALA A 283 10.54 -2.90 10.84
N GLY A 284 11.17 -1.72 10.82
CA GLY A 284 10.68 -0.51 11.49
C GLY A 284 9.30 -0.08 10.96
N MET A 285 9.11 -0.03 9.65
CA MET A 285 7.83 0.30 9.01
C MET A 285 6.73 -0.69 9.40
N MET A 286 6.99 -1.99 9.29
CA MET A 286 6.03 -3.03 9.68
C MET A 286 5.68 -2.94 11.17
N GLY A 287 6.69 -2.88 12.05
CA GLY A 287 6.48 -2.78 13.51
C GLY A 287 5.70 -1.53 13.90
N GLY A 288 6.00 -0.39 13.26
CA GLY A 288 5.32 0.89 13.47
C GLY A 288 3.86 0.85 13.02
N THR A 289 3.59 0.37 11.81
CA THR A 289 2.25 0.18 11.26
C THR A 289 1.40 -0.73 12.15
N LEU A 290 1.92 -1.92 12.49
CA LEU A 290 1.18 -2.90 13.28
C LEU A 290 0.89 -2.39 14.70
N SER A 291 1.87 -1.75 15.34
CA SER A 291 1.69 -1.20 16.69
C SER A 291 0.68 -0.04 16.69
N LEU A 292 0.73 0.83 15.68
CA LEU A 292 -0.20 1.94 15.53
C LEU A 292 -1.63 1.44 15.28
N LEU A 293 -1.82 0.50 14.35
CA LEU A 293 -3.10 -0.16 14.09
C LEU A 293 -3.64 -0.87 15.35
N ALA A 294 -2.78 -1.60 16.07
CA ALA A 294 -3.14 -2.26 17.32
C ALA A 294 -3.52 -1.27 18.43
N SER A 295 -3.03 -0.03 18.40
CA SER A 295 -3.36 0.99 19.41
C SER A 295 -4.79 1.50 19.34
N VAL A 296 -5.46 1.36 18.19
CA VAL A 296 -6.82 1.87 17.93
C VAL A 296 -7.83 1.32 18.93
N LEU A 297 -7.83 0.00 19.14
CA LEU A 297 -8.78 -0.68 20.03
C LEU A 297 -8.59 -0.31 21.52
N PRO A 298 -7.40 -0.46 22.15
CA PRO A 298 -7.20 -0.08 23.54
C PRO A 298 -7.39 1.43 23.76
N PHE A 299 -7.07 2.28 22.77
CA PHE A 299 -7.33 3.70 22.87
C PHE A 299 -8.83 4.00 22.91
N MET A 300 -9.61 3.44 21.97
CA MET A 300 -11.06 3.59 21.96
C MET A 300 -11.70 3.07 23.26
N ALA A 301 -11.22 1.93 23.78
CA ALA A 301 -11.68 1.38 25.05
C ALA A 301 -11.37 2.31 26.24
N LEU A 302 -10.20 2.95 26.23
CA LEU A 302 -9.81 3.92 27.25
C LEU A 302 -10.74 5.14 27.22
N ILE A 303 -10.97 5.71 26.03
CA ILE A 303 -11.86 6.86 25.84
C ILE A 303 -13.29 6.52 26.28
N TYR A 304 -13.83 5.37 25.88
CA TYR A 304 -15.14 4.91 26.33
C TYR A 304 -15.24 4.80 27.86
N SER A 305 -14.15 4.39 28.53
CA SER A 305 -14.09 4.34 30.00
C SER A 305 -14.21 5.72 30.65
N PHE A 306 -13.80 6.79 29.97
CA PHE A 306 -13.83 8.18 30.45
C PHE A 306 -15.11 8.93 30.12
N ILE A 307 -15.73 8.62 28.99
CA ILE A 307 -16.93 9.34 28.53
C ILE A 307 -18.06 9.19 29.57
N PRO A 308 -18.70 10.29 30.00
CA PRO A 308 -19.86 10.24 30.89
C PRO A 308 -21.00 9.40 30.31
N LYS A 309 -21.77 8.70 31.15
CA LYS A 309 -22.88 7.83 30.70
C LYS A 309 -23.84 8.51 29.71
N ARG A 310 -24.09 9.81 29.86
CA ARG A 310 -24.97 10.60 28.96
C ARG A 310 -24.42 10.74 27.54
N MET A 311 -23.11 10.78 27.38
CA MET A 311 -22.41 10.91 26.09
C MET A 311 -22.10 9.56 25.45
N ARG A 312 -22.31 8.44 26.15
CA ARG A 312 -22.15 7.11 25.57
C ARG A 312 -23.31 6.81 24.60
N PRO A 313 -23.04 6.14 23.47
CA PRO A 313 -24.09 5.54 22.65
C PRO A 313 -24.99 4.69 23.53
N ARG A 314 -26.29 4.68 23.26
CA ARG A 314 -27.21 3.82 24.01
C ARG A 314 -26.89 2.36 23.71
N ARG A 315 -27.07 1.53 24.73
CA ARG A 315 -27.01 0.08 24.58
C ARG A 315 -28.24 -0.38 23.82
N ILE A 316 -28.03 -1.14 22.76
CA ILE A 316 -29.10 -1.65 21.92
C ILE A 316 -29.26 -3.13 22.28
N PRO A 317 -30.39 -3.58 22.86
CA PRO A 317 -30.57 -5.01 23.14
C PRO A 317 -30.47 -5.88 21.87
N SER A 318 -30.28 -7.17 22.06
CA SER A 318 -30.26 -8.14 20.96
C SER A 318 -31.40 -9.12 21.15
N ASP A 319 -32.49 -8.90 20.40
CA ASP A 319 -33.68 -9.76 20.44
C ASP A 319 -33.75 -10.68 19.21
N SER A 320 -32.64 -10.76 18.45
CA SER A 320 -32.54 -11.62 17.29
C SER A 320 -32.55 -13.10 17.73
N PRO A 321 -33.32 -13.97 17.07
CA PRO A 321 -33.45 -15.36 17.49
C PRO A 321 -32.13 -16.13 17.33
N SER A 322 -31.86 -17.02 18.28
CA SER A 322 -30.67 -17.88 18.28
C SER A 322 -30.68 -18.86 17.10
N LEU A 323 -29.54 -19.02 16.43
CA LEU A 323 -29.33 -20.00 15.38
C LEU A 323 -28.40 -21.12 15.84
N SER A 324 -28.55 -22.31 15.23
CA SER A 324 -27.62 -23.42 15.48
C SER A 324 -26.18 -23.05 15.05
N ALA A 325 -25.18 -23.65 15.70
CA ALA A 325 -23.78 -23.42 15.36
C ALA A 325 -23.48 -23.70 13.88
N SER A 326 -24.05 -24.77 13.31
CA SER A 326 -23.91 -25.11 11.90
C SER A 326 -24.43 -24.04 10.96
N ARG A 327 -25.63 -23.49 11.23
CA ARG A 327 -26.21 -22.39 10.42
C ARG A 327 -25.39 -21.12 10.53
N ARG A 328 -24.88 -20.80 11.73
CA ARG A 328 -23.99 -19.64 11.92
C ARG A 328 -22.72 -19.75 11.09
N VAL A 329 -22.07 -20.93 11.07
CA VAL A 329 -20.89 -21.16 10.22
C VAL A 329 -21.24 -21.03 8.74
N VAL A 330 -22.31 -21.69 8.27
CA VAL A 330 -22.72 -21.63 6.85
C VAL A 330 -23.02 -20.21 6.41
N TYR A 331 -23.79 -19.45 7.20
CA TYR A 331 -24.10 -18.05 6.87
C TYR A 331 -22.85 -17.16 6.93
N GLY A 332 -21.96 -17.37 7.91
CA GLY A 332 -20.68 -16.69 7.98
C GLY A 332 -19.80 -16.95 6.75
N SER A 333 -19.77 -18.19 6.26
CA SER A 333 -19.01 -18.58 5.07
C SER A 333 -19.60 -18.00 3.78
N LEU A 334 -20.91 -18.08 3.58
CA LEU A 334 -21.58 -17.50 2.40
C LEU A 334 -21.37 -15.98 2.32
N LEU A 335 -21.45 -15.30 3.47
CA LEU A 335 -21.27 -13.86 3.54
C LEU A 335 -19.80 -13.43 3.60
N GLY A 336 -18.87 -14.35 3.84
CA GLY A 336 -17.44 -14.14 3.58
C GLY A 336 -17.09 -14.28 2.10
N ALA A 337 -17.77 -15.17 1.37
CA ALA A 337 -17.57 -15.37 -0.06
C ALA A 337 -18.16 -14.25 -0.93
N LEU A 338 -19.35 -13.75 -0.57
CA LEU A 338 -20.06 -12.72 -1.33
C LEU A 338 -19.24 -11.43 -1.55
N PRO A 339 -18.58 -10.82 -0.54
CA PRO A 339 -17.73 -9.66 -0.73
C PRO A 339 -16.61 -9.90 -1.74
N ILE A 340 -15.95 -11.06 -1.73
CA ILE A 340 -14.88 -11.36 -2.68
C ILE A 340 -15.42 -11.44 -4.12
N ALA A 341 -16.56 -12.10 -4.31
CA ALA A 341 -17.20 -12.19 -5.62
C ALA A 341 -17.64 -10.81 -6.14
N VAL A 342 -18.25 -9.99 -5.29
CA VAL A 342 -18.66 -8.62 -5.66
C VAL A 342 -17.43 -7.77 -5.96
N TYR A 343 -16.37 -7.85 -5.14
CA TYR A 343 -15.12 -7.10 -5.35
C TYR A 343 -14.50 -7.40 -6.71
N ALA A 344 -14.41 -8.67 -7.11
CA ALA A 344 -13.86 -9.04 -8.41
C ALA A 344 -14.64 -8.41 -9.57
N ILE A 345 -15.97 -8.42 -9.49
CA ILE A 345 -16.86 -7.85 -10.52
C ILE A 345 -16.75 -6.33 -10.53
N THR A 346 -16.92 -5.67 -9.38
CA THR A 346 -16.98 -4.21 -9.30
C THR A 346 -15.63 -3.56 -9.56
N SER A 347 -14.53 -4.21 -9.19
CA SER A 347 -13.19 -3.71 -9.51
C SER A 347 -12.93 -3.72 -11.01
N SER A 348 -13.36 -4.79 -11.71
CA SER A 348 -13.26 -4.87 -13.18
C SER A 348 -14.14 -3.82 -13.87
N VAL A 349 -15.41 -3.71 -13.45
CA VAL A 349 -16.34 -2.70 -13.98
C VAL A 349 -15.86 -1.28 -13.67
N GLY A 350 -15.37 -1.04 -12.46
CA GLY A 350 -14.87 0.26 -12.02
C GLY A 350 -13.68 0.72 -12.86
N LEU A 351 -12.77 -0.19 -13.19
CA LEU A 351 -11.63 0.10 -14.06
C LEU A 351 -12.09 0.52 -15.47
N GLU A 352 -13.09 -0.15 -16.05
CA GLU A 352 -13.65 0.22 -17.36
C GLU A 352 -14.36 1.59 -17.32
N LEU A 353 -15.07 1.88 -16.21
CA LEU A 353 -15.69 3.19 -16.00
C LEU A 353 -14.64 4.29 -15.88
N GLU A 354 -13.56 4.05 -15.15
CA GLU A 354 -12.44 5.00 -15.01
C GLU A 354 -11.76 5.25 -16.36
N ASN A 355 -11.49 4.20 -17.14
CA ASN A 355 -10.91 4.33 -18.49
C ASN A 355 -11.80 5.11 -19.47
N SER A 356 -13.13 5.08 -19.27
CA SER A 356 -14.09 5.81 -20.10
C SER A 356 -14.38 7.23 -19.58
N GLY A 357 -13.62 7.69 -18.58
CA GLY A 357 -13.76 9.03 -18.00
C GLY A 357 -14.94 9.18 -17.03
N MET A 358 -15.57 8.07 -16.63
CA MET A 358 -16.67 8.03 -15.65
C MET A 358 -16.16 7.66 -14.25
N ALA A 359 -15.11 8.34 -13.80
CA ALA A 359 -14.55 8.13 -12.47
C ALA A 359 -15.46 8.75 -11.38
N LEU A 360 -15.68 8.00 -10.30
CA LEU A 360 -16.43 8.48 -9.13
C LEU A 360 -15.62 9.50 -8.30
N LEU A 361 -14.31 9.27 -8.20
CA LEU A 361 -13.33 10.11 -7.53
C LEU A 361 -12.06 10.14 -8.38
N ASP A 362 -11.29 11.23 -8.27
CA ASP A 362 -9.98 11.42 -8.91
C ASP A 362 -8.93 10.52 -8.24
N SER A 363 -9.06 9.21 -8.40
CA SER A 363 -8.22 8.18 -7.79
C SER A 363 -8.45 6.86 -8.48
N MET A 364 -7.39 6.19 -8.92
CA MET A 364 -7.49 4.85 -9.52
C MET A 364 -8.18 3.89 -8.56
N PHE A 365 -9.01 3.01 -9.11
CA PHE A 365 -9.78 1.97 -8.44
C PHE A 365 -10.86 2.47 -7.46
N ALA A 366 -10.99 3.79 -7.25
CA ALA A 366 -11.94 4.34 -6.30
C ALA A 366 -13.40 4.12 -6.74
N THR A 367 -13.65 4.11 -8.06
CA THR A 367 -14.99 3.84 -8.62
C THR A 367 -15.40 2.40 -8.34
N GLY A 368 -14.50 1.46 -8.64
CA GLY A 368 -14.73 0.04 -8.39
C GLY A 368 -14.91 -0.28 -6.91
N LEU A 369 -14.16 0.39 -6.03
CA LEU A 369 -14.28 0.26 -4.59
C LEU A 369 -15.58 0.89 -4.03
N GLY A 370 -15.99 2.05 -4.56
CA GLY A 370 -17.28 2.67 -4.23
C GLY A 370 -18.45 1.75 -4.60
N LEU A 371 -18.42 1.19 -5.82
CA LEU A 371 -19.41 0.21 -6.27
C LEU A 371 -19.39 -1.06 -5.42
N PHE A 372 -18.20 -1.56 -5.05
CA PHE A 372 -18.04 -2.69 -4.14
C PHE A 372 -18.81 -2.45 -2.84
N TYR A 373 -18.57 -1.34 -2.15
CA TYR A 373 -19.22 -1.10 -0.85
C TYR A 373 -20.75 -1.07 -0.96
N ILE A 374 -21.29 -0.39 -1.98
CA ILE A 374 -22.74 -0.26 -2.15
C ILE A 374 -23.36 -1.59 -2.57
N LEU A 375 -22.80 -2.27 -3.57
CA LEU A 375 -23.36 -3.51 -4.09
C LEU A 375 -23.16 -4.68 -3.13
N THR A 376 -22.07 -4.73 -2.38
CA THR A 376 -21.91 -5.72 -1.31
C THR A 376 -22.92 -5.49 -0.19
N ALA A 377 -23.18 -4.24 0.21
CA ALA A 377 -24.22 -3.95 1.21
C ALA A 377 -25.61 -4.42 0.74
N VAL A 378 -25.99 -4.10 -0.50
CA VAL A 378 -27.26 -4.55 -1.09
C VAL A 378 -27.31 -6.07 -1.21
N GLY A 379 -26.26 -6.70 -1.73
CA GLY A 379 -26.15 -8.15 -1.86
C GLY A 379 -26.31 -8.84 -0.51
N MET A 380 -25.59 -8.39 0.52
CA MET A 380 -25.70 -8.93 1.88
C MET A 380 -27.12 -8.78 2.43
N ALA A 381 -27.76 -7.61 2.23
CA ALA A 381 -29.13 -7.39 2.69
C ALA A 381 -30.12 -8.34 2.01
N LEU A 382 -30.03 -8.51 0.69
CA LEU A 382 -30.89 -9.42 -0.08
C LEU A 382 -30.65 -10.88 0.31
N THR A 383 -29.39 -11.30 0.42
CA THR A 383 -29.03 -12.66 0.86
C THR A 383 -29.56 -12.95 2.26
N LEU A 384 -29.36 -12.03 3.22
CA LEU A 384 -29.86 -12.20 4.57
C LEU A 384 -31.39 -12.24 4.62
N TYR A 385 -32.06 -11.36 3.89
CA TYR A 385 -33.53 -11.35 3.80
C TYR A 385 -34.06 -12.67 3.22
N ALA A 386 -33.44 -13.17 2.14
CA ALA A 386 -33.85 -14.42 1.50
C ALA A 386 -33.62 -15.65 2.39
N LEU A 387 -32.49 -15.71 3.12
CA LEU A 387 -32.14 -16.85 3.97
C LEU A 387 -32.88 -16.86 5.31
N LEU A 388 -33.14 -15.71 5.90
CA LEU A 388 -33.68 -15.58 7.26
C LEU A 388 -35.17 -15.21 7.29
N GLY A 389 -35.70 -14.69 6.20
CA GLY A 389 -37.04 -14.12 6.15
C GLY A 389 -37.13 -12.75 6.82
N ARG A 390 -38.28 -12.08 6.62
CA ARG A 390 -38.51 -10.69 7.03
C ARG A 390 -38.30 -10.44 8.52
N ASP A 391 -38.83 -11.30 9.38
CA ASP A 391 -38.88 -11.05 10.82
C ASP A 391 -37.50 -11.18 11.47
N VAL A 392 -36.77 -12.25 11.14
CA VAL A 392 -35.41 -12.48 11.66
C VAL A 392 -34.44 -11.45 11.10
N PHE A 393 -34.56 -11.10 9.82
CA PHE A 393 -33.75 -10.04 9.22
C PHE A 393 -34.02 -8.67 9.87
N GLY A 394 -35.29 -8.32 10.08
CA GLY A 394 -35.67 -7.10 10.80
C GLY A 394 -35.13 -7.07 12.23
N ALA A 395 -35.19 -8.19 12.95
CA ALA A 395 -34.62 -8.32 14.28
C ALA A 395 -33.08 -8.16 14.27
N ALA A 396 -32.40 -8.71 13.26
CA ALA A 396 -30.95 -8.54 13.09
C ALA A 396 -30.60 -7.06 12.83
N LEU A 397 -31.30 -6.37 11.92
CA LEU A 397 -31.12 -4.93 11.66
C LEU A 397 -31.39 -4.08 12.91
N ALA A 398 -32.39 -4.45 13.70
CA ALA A 398 -32.70 -3.78 14.95
C ALA A 398 -31.54 -3.85 15.96
N THR A 399 -30.64 -4.83 15.86
CA THR A 399 -29.45 -4.92 16.71
C THR A 399 -28.43 -3.81 16.42
N VAL A 400 -28.42 -3.22 15.23
CA VAL A 400 -27.56 -2.06 14.93
C VAL A 400 -28.32 -0.72 15.04
N GLY A 401 -29.57 -0.77 15.51
CA GLY A 401 -30.46 0.38 15.72
C GLY A 401 -31.42 0.66 14.57
N ILE A 402 -31.29 -0.02 13.43
CA ILE A 402 -32.14 0.19 12.25
C ILE A 402 -33.53 -0.42 12.49
N GLY A 403 -34.58 0.38 12.37
CA GLY A 403 -35.96 -0.07 12.56
C GLY A 403 -36.39 -0.30 14.02
N ARG A 404 -35.53 0.00 15.01
CA ARG A 404 -35.83 -0.22 16.44
C ARG A 404 -36.35 1.01 17.18
N SER A 405 -35.68 2.15 17.03
CA SER A 405 -36.00 3.37 17.78
C SER A 405 -36.43 4.50 16.85
N ASN A 406 -37.01 5.56 17.41
CA ASN A 406 -37.39 6.72 16.61
C ASN A 406 -36.13 7.35 15.96
N LEU A 407 -36.33 8.08 14.86
CA LEU A 407 -35.22 8.65 14.09
C LEU A 407 -34.29 9.55 14.94
N ALA A 408 -34.85 10.33 15.87
CA ALA A 408 -34.07 11.23 16.72
C ALA A 408 -33.12 10.48 17.66
N ASP A 409 -33.57 9.34 18.16
CA ASP A 409 -32.83 8.51 19.09
C ASP A 409 -31.73 7.71 18.39
N ASN A 410 -32.00 7.18 17.19
CA ASN A 410 -30.98 6.60 16.32
C ASN A 410 -29.92 7.65 15.92
N PHE A 411 -30.35 8.87 15.59
CA PHE A 411 -29.45 9.96 15.26
C PHE A 411 -28.51 10.31 16.43
N LYS A 412 -29.02 10.34 17.67
CA LYS A 412 -28.18 10.54 18.86
C LYS A 412 -27.13 9.44 19.02
N ASP A 413 -27.48 8.18 18.75
CA ASP A 413 -26.52 7.08 18.85
C ASP A 413 -25.44 7.18 17.78
N ILE A 414 -25.82 7.55 16.55
CA ILE A 414 -24.90 7.84 15.45
C ILE A 414 -23.93 8.95 15.84
N VAL A 415 -24.42 10.10 16.32
CA VAL A 415 -23.58 11.24 16.69
C VAL A 415 -22.62 10.90 17.83
N LYS A 416 -23.09 10.17 18.86
CA LYS A 416 -22.23 9.74 19.97
C LYS A 416 -21.21 8.69 19.53
N GLY A 417 -21.60 7.81 18.61
CA GLY A 417 -20.70 6.85 17.99
C GLY A 417 -19.61 7.54 17.19
N LEU A 418 -19.99 8.54 16.39
CA LEU A 418 -19.09 9.37 15.61
C LEU A 418 -18.13 10.16 16.51
N PHE A 419 -18.58 10.66 17.67
CA PHE A 419 -17.67 11.31 18.63
C PHE A 419 -16.58 10.36 19.13
N LEU A 420 -16.95 9.16 19.59
CA LEU A 420 -15.97 8.18 20.08
C LEU A 420 -15.02 7.73 18.96
N ALA A 421 -15.56 7.50 17.75
CA ALA A 421 -14.76 7.19 16.58
C ALA A 421 -13.83 8.34 16.20
N GLY A 422 -14.32 9.57 16.18
CA GLY A 422 -13.57 10.78 15.81
C GLY A 422 -12.38 11.02 16.73
N VAL A 423 -12.53 10.84 18.05
CA VAL A 423 -11.40 10.94 18.99
C VAL A 423 -10.38 9.82 18.73
N THR A 424 -10.84 8.62 18.39
CA THR A 424 -9.97 7.47 18.06
C THR A 424 -9.22 7.68 16.75
N VAL A 425 -9.90 8.19 15.72
CA VAL A 425 -9.31 8.58 14.44
C VAL A 425 -8.32 9.72 14.64
N ALA A 426 -8.62 10.73 15.47
CA ALA A 426 -7.70 11.81 15.79
C ALA A 426 -6.41 11.30 16.46
N TRP A 427 -6.50 10.33 17.38
CA TRP A 427 -5.32 9.66 17.94
C TRP A 427 -4.47 8.99 16.86
N PHE A 428 -5.10 8.17 16.03
CA PHE A 428 -4.43 7.48 14.93
C PHE A 428 -3.75 8.48 13.97
N MET A 429 -4.47 9.54 13.59
CA MET A 429 -3.97 10.58 12.70
C MET A 429 -2.88 11.43 13.34
N THR A 430 -2.89 11.63 14.66
CA THR A 430 -1.81 12.33 15.36
C THR A 430 -0.49 11.58 15.20
N PHE A 431 -0.47 10.26 15.43
CA PHE A 431 0.73 9.46 15.19
C PHE A 431 1.10 9.37 13.72
N LEU A 432 0.12 9.26 12.82
CA LEU A 432 0.39 9.25 11.38
C LEU A 432 0.95 10.60 10.89
N SER A 433 0.58 11.71 11.53
CA SER A 433 1.10 13.04 11.18
C SER A 433 2.58 13.19 11.51
N LEU A 434 3.08 12.52 12.57
CA LEU A 434 4.51 12.48 12.88
C LEU A 434 5.32 11.85 11.74
N CYS A 435 4.70 10.94 10.98
CA CYS A 435 5.31 10.31 9.83
C CYS A 435 5.27 11.15 8.55
N GLY A 436 4.36 12.14 8.45
CA GLY A 436 3.97 12.77 7.17
C GLY A 436 3.91 14.29 7.16
N LEU A 437 4.26 15.00 8.24
CA LEU A 437 4.35 16.47 8.24
C LEU A 437 5.80 16.93 8.04
N GLU A 438 5.99 17.84 7.09
CA GLU A 438 7.31 18.36 6.68
C GLU A 438 8.13 18.94 7.83
N GLU A 439 7.52 19.50 8.87
CA GLU A 439 8.28 20.16 9.94
C GLU A 439 8.79 19.18 11.01
N TRP A 440 8.30 17.94 11.04
CA TRP A 440 8.43 17.05 12.19
C TRP A 440 9.46 15.95 11.97
N MET A 441 9.49 15.34 10.78
CA MET A 441 10.44 14.28 10.41
C MET A 441 10.75 14.35 8.89
N GLN A 442 11.89 14.93 8.48
CA GLN A 442 12.30 15.00 7.06
C GLN A 442 13.53 14.14 6.73
N PRO A 443 13.41 13.08 5.90
CA PRO A 443 12.25 12.76 5.09
C PRO A 443 11.20 12.01 5.90
N TRP A 444 9.99 11.98 5.37
CA TRP A 444 8.83 11.33 5.95
C TRP A 444 9.09 9.83 6.13
N ILE A 445 8.69 9.29 7.27
CA ILE A 445 8.64 7.83 7.41
C ILE A 445 7.39 7.37 6.69
N SER A 446 7.53 6.73 5.53
CA SER A 446 6.41 5.97 4.99
C SER A 446 6.15 4.75 5.85
N LEU A 447 4.90 4.49 6.17
CA LEU A 447 4.46 3.25 6.80
C LEU A 447 3.96 2.30 5.73
N CYS A 448 4.06 0.99 5.97
CA CYS A 448 3.46 0.01 5.07
C CYS A 448 1.96 0.30 4.98
N PHE A 449 1.49 0.63 3.76
CA PHE A 449 0.07 0.84 3.43
C PHE A 449 -0.62 2.03 4.12
N LEU A 450 0.11 2.82 4.90
CA LEU A 450 -0.40 4.00 5.59
C LEU A 450 0.43 5.21 5.20
N ARG A 451 -0.18 6.16 4.51
CA ARG A 451 0.41 7.46 4.20
C ARG A 451 -0.55 8.55 4.64
N TRP A 452 0.01 9.67 5.08
CA TRP A 452 -0.77 10.88 5.30
C TRP A 452 -1.46 11.29 3.99
N PRO A 453 -2.79 11.42 3.95
CA PRO A 453 -3.50 11.73 2.71
C PRO A 453 -3.44 13.24 2.45
N VAL A 454 -2.53 13.67 1.57
CA VAL A 454 -2.36 15.08 1.21
C VAL A 454 -3.43 15.52 0.20
N TRP A 455 -3.95 16.75 0.33
CA TRP A 455 -4.83 17.40 -0.65
C TRP A 455 -6.05 16.56 -1.06
N GLN A 456 -6.21 16.29 -2.37
CA GLN A 456 -7.32 15.54 -2.95
C GLN A 456 -7.48 14.14 -2.35
N ARG A 457 -6.38 13.50 -1.94
CA ARG A 457 -6.41 12.20 -1.25
C ARG A 457 -7.16 12.28 0.08
N GLY A 458 -7.05 13.41 0.79
CA GLY A 458 -7.79 13.64 2.03
C GLY A 458 -9.29 13.72 1.80
N VAL A 459 -9.71 14.45 0.77
CA VAL A 459 -11.11 14.55 0.35
C VAL A 459 -11.64 13.17 -0.09
N ASN A 460 -10.89 12.49 -0.96
CA ASN A 460 -11.25 11.15 -1.45
C ASN A 460 -11.39 10.13 -0.31
N THR A 461 -10.53 10.22 0.71
CA THR A 461 -10.61 9.37 1.91
C THR A 461 -11.92 9.59 2.67
N ILE A 462 -12.35 10.84 2.83
CA ILE A 462 -13.61 11.16 3.53
C ILE A 462 -14.81 10.64 2.74
N VAL A 463 -14.84 10.86 1.42
CA VAL A 463 -15.92 10.39 0.55
C VAL A 463 -15.99 8.86 0.57
N MET A 464 -14.86 8.17 0.40
CA MET A 464 -14.81 6.71 0.46
C MET A 464 -15.20 6.15 1.83
N ALA A 465 -14.82 6.81 2.92
CA ALA A 465 -15.27 6.41 4.25
C ALA A 465 -16.80 6.50 4.36
N GLY A 466 -17.42 7.54 3.80
CA GLY A 466 -18.87 7.66 3.70
C GLY A 466 -19.52 6.47 2.97
N LEU A 467 -18.97 6.09 1.81
CA LEU A 467 -19.47 4.97 1.00
C LEU A 467 -19.25 3.60 1.65
N ALA A 468 -18.26 3.45 2.52
CA ALA A 468 -18.02 2.21 3.26
C ALA A 468 -19.05 1.95 4.38
N ILE A 469 -19.78 2.98 4.85
CA ILE A 469 -20.72 2.85 5.98
C ILE A 469 -21.84 1.82 5.70
N PRO A 470 -22.57 1.85 4.56
CA PRO A 470 -23.59 0.84 4.25
C PRO A 470 -23.06 -0.61 4.31
N TYR A 471 -21.85 -0.84 3.79
CA TYR A 471 -21.20 -2.15 3.88
C TYR A 471 -20.97 -2.56 5.33
N LEU A 472 -20.42 -1.67 6.17
CA LEU A 472 -20.14 -1.93 7.57
C LEU A 472 -21.40 -2.05 8.44
N VAL A 473 -22.50 -1.40 8.04
CA VAL A 473 -23.83 -1.60 8.64
C VAL A 473 -24.27 -3.05 8.46
N MET A 474 -24.14 -3.59 7.25
CA MET A 474 -24.50 -4.97 6.96
C MET A 474 -23.55 -5.99 7.59
N ASP A 475 -22.24 -5.71 7.57
CA ASP A 475 -21.25 -6.53 8.26
C ASP A 475 -21.50 -6.57 9.78
N SER A 476 -21.80 -5.43 10.40
CA SER A 476 -22.15 -5.35 11.82
C SER A 476 -23.49 -6.03 12.14
N THR A 477 -24.48 -5.92 11.25
CA THR A 477 -25.77 -6.62 11.37
C THR A 477 -25.55 -8.12 11.39
N MET A 478 -24.69 -8.63 10.51
CA MET A 478 -24.31 -10.03 10.48
C MET A 478 -23.57 -10.45 11.75
N MET A 479 -22.51 -9.73 12.14
CA MET A 479 -21.73 -10.06 13.32
C MET A 479 -22.58 -10.05 14.59
N ARG A 480 -23.36 -8.99 14.80
CA ARG A 480 -24.11 -8.77 16.04
C ARG A 480 -25.43 -9.54 16.09
N GLY A 481 -26.18 -9.52 15.00
CA GLY A 481 -27.54 -10.05 14.93
C GLY A 481 -27.61 -11.54 14.63
N ILE A 482 -26.54 -12.14 14.10
CA ILE A 482 -26.57 -13.54 13.62
C ILE A 482 -25.44 -14.35 14.26
N LEU A 483 -24.20 -13.90 14.09
CA LEU A 483 -23.03 -14.72 14.44
C LEU A 483 -22.77 -14.73 15.95
N LEU A 484 -22.84 -13.56 16.59
CA LEU A 484 -22.61 -13.35 18.02
C LEU A 484 -23.91 -13.15 18.81
N VAL A 485 -25.01 -13.78 18.37
CA VAL A 485 -26.31 -13.65 19.03
C VAL A 485 -26.32 -14.33 20.40
N ASN A 486 -25.54 -15.41 20.56
CA ASN A 486 -25.40 -16.18 21.81
C ASN A 486 -24.32 -15.63 22.75
N ARG A 487 -23.77 -14.43 22.49
CA ARG A 487 -22.66 -13.86 23.26
C ARG A 487 -22.97 -13.67 24.75
N ASP A 488 -24.25 -13.54 25.08
CA ASP A 488 -24.72 -13.34 26.45
C ASP A 488 -25.04 -14.67 27.16
N SER A 489 -25.16 -15.77 26.40
CA SER A 489 -25.43 -17.11 26.92
C SER A 489 -24.14 -17.91 27.10
N GLY A 490 -23.83 -18.34 28.32
CA GLY A 490 -22.69 -19.23 28.62
C GLY A 490 -21.53 -18.57 29.37
N ASP A 491 -20.62 -19.41 29.84
CA ASP A 491 -19.38 -19.01 30.53
C ASP A 491 -18.35 -18.39 29.57
N LEU A 492 -17.30 -17.78 30.13
CA LEU A 492 -16.27 -17.10 29.34
C LEU A 492 -15.60 -18.01 28.29
N PRO A 493 -15.23 -19.28 28.59
CA PRO A 493 -14.71 -20.21 27.60
C PRO A 493 -15.66 -20.46 26.41
N SER A 494 -16.96 -20.66 26.67
CA SER A 494 -17.94 -20.87 25.61
C SER A 494 -18.07 -19.64 24.70
N ARG A 495 -18.07 -18.44 25.29
CA ARG A 495 -18.12 -17.17 24.53
C ARG A 495 -16.89 -16.98 23.64
N ILE A 496 -15.69 -17.28 24.15
CA ILE A 496 -14.44 -17.21 23.39
C ILE A 496 -14.48 -18.19 22.21
N LYS A 497 -14.96 -19.42 22.44
CA LYS A 497 -15.10 -20.43 21.39
C LYS A 497 -16.06 -19.98 20.30
N ASP A 498 -17.20 -19.40 20.66
CA ASP A 498 -18.18 -18.88 19.72
C ASP A 498 -17.60 -17.72 18.87
N ILE A 499 -16.88 -16.78 19.50
CA ILE A 499 -16.18 -15.70 18.80
C ILE A 499 -15.14 -16.26 17.83
N ALA A 500 -14.31 -17.21 18.29
CA ALA A 500 -13.26 -17.80 17.49
C ALA A 500 -13.84 -18.56 16.27
N LEU A 501 -14.89 -19.36 16.47
CA LEU A 501 -15.54 -20.09 15.38
C LEU A 501 -16.09 -19.15 14.30
N VAL A 502 -16.72 -18.05 14.73
CA VAL A 502 -17.27 -17.02 13.84
C VAL A 502 -16.16 -16.30 13.08
N PHE A 503 -15.10 -15.92 13.78
CA PHE A 503 -13.96 -15.24 13.19
C PHE A 503 -13.27 -16.13 12.14
N VAL A 504 -12.98 -17.38 12.49
CA VAL A 504 -12.39 -18.36 11.58
C VAL A 504 -13.31 -18.65 10.41
N GLY A 505 -14.62 -18.83 10.63
CA GLY A 505 -15.58 -19.10 9.55
C GLY A 505 -15.69 -17.99 8.51
N LYS A 506 -15.69 -16.72 8.94
CA LYS A 506 -15.70 -15.54 8.06
C LYS A 506 -14.36 -15.41 7.30
N PHE A 507 -13.24 -15.42 8.03
CA PHE A 507 -11.94 -15.10 7.45
C PHE A 507 -11.29 -16.24 6.68
N ALA A 508 -11.52 -17.51 7.04
CA ALA A 508 -10.93 -18.63 6.30
C ALA A 508 -11.43 -18.65 4.85
N VAL A 509 -12.74 -18.47 4.64
CA VAL A 509 -13.32 -18.41 3.30
C VAL A 509 -12.84 -17.16 2.55
N MET A 510 -12.88 -16.00 3.20
CA MET A 510 -12.45 -14.74 2.60
C MET A 510 -10.97 -14.77 2.20
N ALA A 511 -10.10 -15.33 3.05
CA ALA A 511 -8.67 -15.46 2.78
C ALA A 511 -8.38 -16.46 1.66
N VAL A 512 -9.00 -17.65 1.68
CA VAL A 512 -8.82 -18.64 0.61
C VAL A 512 -9.27 -18.08 -0.73
N LEU A 513 -10.42 -17.40 -0.78
CA LEU A 513 -10.92 -16.80 -2.03
C LEU A 513 -10.09 -15.58 -2.45
N ALA A 514 -9.61 -14.76 -1.53
CA ALA A 514 -8.73 -13.63 -1.85
C ALA A 514 -7.38 -14.11 -2.41
N LEU A 515 -6.80 -15.17 -1.82
CA LEU A 515 -5.59 -15.81 -2.34
C LEU A 515 -5.87 -16.46 -3.71
N ALA A 516 -6.98 -17.17 -3.86
CA ALA A 516 -7.36 -17.74 -5.15
C ALA A 516 -7.63 -16.67 -6.22
N PHE A 517 -8.16 -15.51 -5.86
CA PHE A 517 -8.32 -14.39 -6.79
C PHE A 517 -6.96 -13.76 -7.15
N SER A 518 -6.10 -13.54 -6.14
CA SER A 518 -4.80 -12.86 -6.33
C SER A 518 -3.79 -13.74 -7.09
N PHE A 519 -3.80 -15.05 -6.86
CA PHE A 519 -2.85 -15.99 -7.45
C PHE A 519 -3.47 -16.93 -8.49
N GLY A 520 -4.78 -17.19 -8.45
CA GLY A 520 -5.43 -18.10 -9.40
C GLY A 520 -5.66 -17.48 -10.78
N THR A 521 -5.76 -16.15 -10.86
CA THR A 521 -5.70 -15.41 -12.14
C THR A 521 -4.35 -15.63 -12.83
N ALA A 522 -3.28 -15.81 -12.05
CA ALA A 522 -1.96 -16.19 -12.55
C ALA A 522 -1.91 -17.58 -13.16
N ALA A 523 -2.43 -18.58 -12.44
CA ALA A 523 -2.47 -19.95 -12.90
C ALA A 523 -3.33 -20.17 -14.17
N LEU A 524 -4.28 -19.27 -14.43
CA LEU A 524 -5.17 -19.32 -15.60
C LEU A 524 -4.65 -18.50 -16.81
N GLY A 525 -3.51 -17.82 -16.68
CA GLY A 525 -2.94 -17.01 -17.76
C GLY A 525 -3.74 -15.73 -18.08
N ILE A 526 -4.59 -15.26 -17.16
CA ILE A 526 -5.42 -14.05 -17.32
C ILE A 526 -4.76 -12.86 -16.60
N LEU A 527 -3.44 -12.79 -16.64
CA LEU A 527 -2.67 -11.78 -15.93
C LEU A 527 -2.54 -10.53 -16.78
N THR A 528 -3.10 -9.44 -16.28
CA THR A 528 -2.68 -8.10 -16.65
C THR A 528 -2.15 -7.41 -15.40
N VAL A 529 -1.26 -6.44 -15.57
CA VAL A 529 -0.73 -5.55 -14.50
C VAL A 529 -1.87 -5.09 -13.57
N ARG A 530 -3.02 -4.76 -14.17
CA ARG A 530 -4.19 -4.22 -13.48
C ARG A 530 -4.89 -5.25 -12.59
N VAL A 531 -4.98 -6.52 -13.01
CA VAL A 531 -5.58 -7.60 -12.20
C VAL A 531 -4.72 -7.92 -10.98
N THR A 532 -3.39 -7.95 -11.14
CA THR A 532 -2.45 -8.16 -10.03
C THR A 532 -2.58 -7.06 -8.98
N LEU A 533 -2.67 -5.79 -9.40
CA LEU A 533 -2.89 -4.66 -8.49
C LEU A 533 -4.20 -4.75 -7.71
N LEU A 534 -5.28 -5.21 -8.36
CA LEU A 534 -6.55 -5.46 -7.68
C LEU A 534 -6.45 -6.60 -6.65
N GLY A 535 -5.68 -7.65 -6.94
CA GLY A 535 -5.37 -8.70 -5.97
C GLY A 535 -4.61 -8.17 -4.75
N LEU A 536 -3.58 -7.33 -4.97
CA LEU A 536 -2.83 -6.69 -3.89
C LEU A 536 -3.72 -5.78 -3.04
N LEU A 537 -4.55 -4.94 -3.66
CA LEU A 537 -5.50 -4.09 -2.94
C LEU A 537 -6.50 -4.93 -2.11
N LEU A 538 -6.90 -6.11 -2.60
CA LEU A 538 -7.76 -7.04 -1.87
C LEU A 538 -7.06 -7.62 -0.63
N LEU A 539 -5.77 -7.96 -0.74
CA LEU A 539 -4.98 -8.44 0.41
C LEU A 539 -4.84 -7.36 1.49
N LEU A 540 -4.64 -6.09 1.09
CA LEU A 540 -4.62 -4.95 2.03
C LEU A 540 -5.97 -4.77 2.71
N PHE A 541 -7.04 -4.85 1.92
CA PHE A 541 -8.40 -4.82 2.44
C PHE A 541 -8.63 -5.92 3.49
N LEU A 542 -8.13 -7.14 3.26
CA LEU A 542 -8.23 -8.26 4.19
C LEU A 542 -7.56 -7.95 5.55
N VAL A 543 -6.34 -7.39 5.53
CA VAL A 543 -5.58 -7.05 6.75
C VAL A 543 -6.33 -6.01 7.59
N ILE A 544 -6.85 -4.96 6.96
CA ILE A 544 -7.61 -3.92 7.69
C ILE A 544 -8.94 -4.48 8.19
N ASN A 545 -9.62 -5.35 7.43
CA ASN A 545 -10.86 -5.98 7.88
C ASN A 545 -10.69 -6.84 9.14
N LEU A 546 -9.53 -7.46 9.35
CA LEU A 546 -9.23 -8.17 10.60
C LEU A 546 -9.30 -7.22 11.80
N LEU A 547 -8.67 -6.04 11.69
CA LEU A 547 -8.71 -5.01 12.73
C LEU A 547 -10.14 -4.46 12.92
N VAL A 548 -10.85 -4.14 11.83
CA VAL A 548 -12.23 -3.64 11.88
C VAL A 548 -13.16 -4.67 12.55
N THR A 549 -12.96 -5.96 12.28
CA THR A 549 -13.72 -7.03 12.93
C THR A 549 -13.39 -7.13 14.41
N ALA A 550 -12.11 -7.04 14.81
CA ALA A 550 -11.72 -7.03 16.23
C ALA A 550 -12.34 -5.84 16.99
N ILE A 551 -12.30 -4.65 16.39
CA ILE A 551 -12.95 -3.44 16.90
C ILE A 551 -14.47 -3.63 17.03
N SER A 552 -15.09 -4.24 16.01
CA SER A 552 -16.52 -4.52 16.00
C SER A 552 -16.91 -5.50 17.10
N ILE A 553 -16.19 -6.61 17.26
CA ILE A 553 -16.41 -7.58 18.35
C ILE A 553 -16.35 -6.89 19.70
N TRP A 554 -15.33 -6.06 19.93
CA TRP A 554 -15.19 -5.31 21.18
C TRP A 554 -16.39 -4.38 21.41
N THR A 555 -16.81 -3.58 20.42
CA THR A 555 -17.99 -2.72 20.56
C THR A 555 -19.29 -3.50 20.75
N ILE A 556 -19.44 -4.68 20.15
CA ILE A 556 -20.60 -5.55 20.32
C ILE A 556 -20.72 -6.03 21.77
N VAL A 557 -19.60 -6.41 22.38
CA VAL A 557 -19.55 -7.02 23.72
C VAL A 557 -19.56 -5.97 24.83
N ASP A 558 -18.73 -4.93 24.75
CA ASP A 558 -18.51 -3.98 25.85
C ASP A 558 -19.33 -2.68 25.73
N VAL A 559 -19.67 -2.27 24.51
CA VAL A 559 -20.44 -1.04 24.24
C VAL A 559 -21.91 -1.34 23.96
N GLU A 560 -22.21 -2.54 23.42
CA GLU A 560 -23.52 -2.95 22.92
C GLU A 560 -24.09 -1.99 21.85
N ASN A 561 -23.19 -1.32 21.12
CA ASN A 561 -23.50 -0.40 20.03
C ASN A 561 -22.34 -0.36 19.04
N THR A 562 -22.60 -0.63 17.76
CA THR A 562 -21.58 -0.87 16.73
C THR A 562 -21.20 0.37 15.92
N TRP A 563 -21.92 1.49 16.06
CA TRP A 563 -21.62 2.73 15.32
C TRP A 563 -20.16 3.23 15.48
N PRO A 564 -19.55 3.22 16.68
CA PRO A 564 -18.14 3.60 16.81
C PRO A 564 -17.21 2.74 15.93
N ALA A 565 -17.43 1.43 15.90
CA ALA A 565 -16.64 0.50 15.10
C ALA A 565 -16.82 0.73 13.60
N MET A 566 -18.06 0.97 13.16
CA MET A 566 -18.35 1.27 11.75
C MET A 566 -17.61 2.52 11.28
N PHE A 567 -17.61 3.61 12.06
CA PHE A 567 -16.94 4.85 11.68
C PHE A 567 -15.41 4.72 11.66
N VAL A 568 -14.82 4.09 12.67
CA VAL A 568 -13.37 3.83 12.69
C VAL A 568 -12.99 2.92 11.52
N GLY A 569 -13.75 1.85 11.28
CA GLY A 569 -13.47 0.92 10.19
C GLY A 569 -13.62 1.56 8.81
N ALA A 570 -14.66 2.36 8.61
CA ALA A 570 -14.87 3.10 7.37
C ALA A 570 -13.68 4.00 7.04
N PHE A 571 -13.18 4.75 8.03
CA PHE A 571 -12.02 5.60 7.87
C PHE A 571 -10.75 4.81 7.53
N LEU A 572 -10.46 3.74 8.27
CA LEU A 572 -9.24 2.94 8.05
C LEU A 572 -9.25 2.24 6.68
N LEU A 573 -10.39 1.69 6.25
CA LEU A 573 -10.53 1.06 4.94
C LEU A 573 -10.34 2.08 3.81
N ALA A 574 -10.94 3.26 3.93
CA ALA A 574 -10.80 4.32 2.95
C ALA A 574 -9.37 4.88 2.88
N LEU A 575 -8.73 5.10 4.03
CA LEU A 575 -7.38 5.64 4.11
C LEU A 575 -6.37 4.73 3.41
N VAL A 576 -6.41 3.41 3.68
CA VAL A 576 -5.48 2.47 3.07
C VAL A 576 -5.67 2.35 1.56
N ALA A 577 -6.92 2.35 1.10
CA ALA A 577 -7.23 2.28 -0.32
C ALA A 577 -6.76 3.54 -1.06
N ILE A 578 -7.20 4.73 -0.63
CA ILE A 578 -6.93 6.00 -1.32
C ILE A 578 -5.47 6.43 -1.22
N SER A 579 -4.77 6.07 -0.14
CA SER A 579 -3.36 6.45 0.02
C SER A 579 -2.38 5.59 -0.79
N SER A 580 -2.85 4.47 -1.35
CA SER A 580 -1.99 3.47 -2.02
C SER A 580 -2.07 3.46 -3.54
N VAL A 581 -2.91 4.32 -4.13
CA VAL A 581 -3.23 4.33 -5.57
C VAL A 581 -3.02 5.74 -6.14
N PRO A 582 -2.69 5.92 -7.43
CA PRO A 582 -2.49 7.26 -7.99
C PRO A 582 -3.81 8.02 -8.20
N LEU A 583 -3.70 9.35 -8.28
CA LEU A 583 -4.77 10.24 -8.74
C LEU A 583 -4.88 10.16 -10.27
N ILE A 584 -6.10 10.24 -10.82
CA ILE A 584 -6.40 10.17 -12.27
C ILE A 584 -7.31 11.31 -12.70
#